data_AF-A0A7K6E119-F1
#
_entry.id   AF-A0A7K6E119-F1
#
_cell.length_a   1.000
_cell.length_b   1.000
_cell.length_c   1.000
_cell.angle_alpha   90.00
_cell.angle_beta   90.00
_cell.angle_gamma   90.00
#
_symmetry.space_group_name_H-M   'P 1'
#
loop_
_entity.id
_entity.type
_entity.pdbx_description
1 polymer ?
#
loop_
_entity_poly.entity_id
_entity_poly.type
_entity_poly.pdbx_seq_one_letter_code
_entity_poly.pdbx_strand_id
1 'polypeptide(L)'
;RRDVLLLTPWLAPIVWEGTFSRDILNAQYVQKNLVTGVVTFAVEKYWFFIEGFMRSANQYFLAGHQVNFYLFTDSPEKISHLQMSPENHLCVIPVQNDSRWQDISRSRMDIISTYILSQFQHEVDYLYSIDIDVELLAHIGVEIIDALVGTISSWQLMANPEDKAYETRPESRAAIPEGQGDFYYTASFYGGSVSEVYKLTRACSKGLVEDRENGIEARWHDESHLNKYLLHHKPTRLLSPEYYWDSEL
;
A
#
# COMPACT_ATOMS: atom_id res chain seq x y z
N ARG A 1 7.60 12.94 -21.03
CA ARG A 1 7.30 13.95 -19.99
C ARG A 1 8.54 14.81 -19.75
N ARG A 2 8.39 16.13 -19.52
CA ARG A 2 9.51 17.08 -19.26
C ARG A 2 9.26 17.97 -18.05
N ASP A 3 8.08 17.83 -17.49
CA ASP A 3 7.41 18.62 -16.46
C ASP A 3 7.53 17.99 -15.07
N VAL A 4 7.96 16.72 -15.01
CA VAL A 4 8.05 15.93 -13.77
C VAL A 4 9.33 15.09 -13.76
N LEU A 5 9.77 14.71 -12.56
CA LEU A 5 10.87 13.77 -12.36
C LEU A 5 10.41 12.36 -12.77
N LEU A 6 11.20 11.68 -13.61
CA LEU A 6 10.87 10.35 -14.14
C LEU A 6 11.70 9.22 -13.51
N LEU A 7 12.82 9.56 -12.89
CA LEU A 7 13.77 8.62 -12.35
C LEU A 7 14.36 9.18 -11.06
N THR A 8 14.45 8.36 -10.04
CA THR A 8 15.07 8.74 -8.77
C THR A 8 16.60 8.79 -8.88
N PRO A 9 17.30 9.41 -7.91
CA PRO A 9 18.77 9.35 -7.85
C PRO A 9 19.36 7.93 -7.75
N TRP A 10 18.55 6.94 -7.32
CA TRP A 10 18.94 5.52 -7.26
C TRP A 10 18.41 4.70 -8.45
N LEU A 11 18.02 5.36 -9.55
CA LEU A 11 17.61 4.74 -10.81
C LEU A 11 16.28 3.95 -10.76
N ALA A 12 15.41 4.21 -9.79
CA ALA A 12 14.04 3.68 -9.80
C ALA A 12 13.11 4.57 -10.63
N PRO A 13 12.28 4.01 -11.53
CA PRO A 13 11.30 4.78 -12.27
C PRO A 13 10.22 5.35 -11.35
N ILE A 14 9.81 6.58 -11.64
CA ILE A 14 8.58 7.17 -11.12
C ILE A 14 7.52 7.01 -12.21
N VAL A 15 6.48 6.24 -11.91
CA VAL A 15 5.45 5.87 -12.86
C VAL A 15 4.48 7.03 -13.04
N TRP A 16 4.52 7.61 -14.23
CA TRP A 16 3.58 8.62 -14.69
C TRP A 16 2.91 8.17 -15.99
N GLU A 17 1.69 8.63 -16.24
CA GLU A 17 1.02 8.41 -17.51
C GLU A 17 1.91 8.92 -18.68
N GLY A 18 1.97 8.11 -19.74
CA GLY A 18 2.85 8.34 -20.89
C GLY A 18 4.34 7.96 -20.69
N THR A 19 4.73 7.31 -19.58
CA THR A 19 6.12 6.83 -19.35
C THR A 19 6.33 5.35 -19.64
N PHE A 20 5.27 4.61 -19.91
CA PHE A 20 5.29 3.16 -20.14
C PHE A 20 4.39 2.77 -21.31
N SER A 21 4.63 1.59 -21.88
CA SER A 21 3.75 0.96 -22.86
C SER A 21 3.02 -0.20 -22.20
N ARG A 22 1.70 -0.07 -22.01
CA ARG A 22 0.86 -1.11 -21.39
C ARG A 22 0.93 -2.43 -22.16
N ASP A 23 0.91 -2.38 -23.49
CA ASP A 23 0.95 -3.59 -24.32
C ASP A 23 2.23 -4.41 -24.11
N ILE A 24 3.38 -3.74 -24.06
CA ILE A 24 4.68 -4.40 -23.83
C ILE A 24 4.72 -5.01 -22.44
N LEU A 25 4.31 -4.26 -21.42
CA LEU A 25 4.34 -4.75 -20.04
C LEU A 25 3.34 -5.89 -19.81
N ASN A 26 2.14 -5.80 -20.38
CA ASN A 26 1.14 -6.87 -20.34
C ASN A 26 1.67 -8.15 -20.98
N ALA A 27 2.29 -8.05 -22.16
CA ALA A 27 2.88 -9.21 -22.83
C ALA A 27 3.98 -9.88 -21.98
N GLN A 28 4.80 -9.09 -21.28
CA GLN A 28 5.83 -9.61 -20.37
C GLN A 28 5.25 -10.26 -19.11
N TYR A 29 4.17 -9.67 -18.55
CA TYR A 29 3.54 -10.16 -17.33
C TYR A 29 2.79 -11.49 -17.58
N VAL A 30 2.01 -11.58 -18.66
CA VAL A 30 1.26 -12.80 -19.04
C VAL A 30 2.18 -14.00 -19.23
N GLN A 31 3.38 -13.81 -19.82
CA GLN A 31 4.35 -14.89 -20.01
C GLN A 31 4.81 -15.55 -18.71
N LYS A 32 4.75 -14.82 -17.60
CA LYS A 32 5.21 -15.29 -16.29
C LYS A 32 4.10 -15.93 -15.46
N ASN A 33 2.84 -15.82 -15.89
CA ASN A 33 1.66 -16.34 -15.20
C ASN A 33 1.62 -15.95 -13.71
N LEU A 34 1.88 -14.67 -13.44
CA LEU A 34 2.00 -14.13 -12.08
C LEU A 34 0.64 -13.75 -11.52
N VAL A 35 0.44 -13.97 -10.23
CA VAL A 35 -0.76 -13.60 -9.49
C VAL A 35 -0.45 -12.43 -8.56
N THR A 36 -1.31 -11.41 -8.55
CA THR A 36 -1.18 -10.27 -7.63
C THR A 36 -2.26 -10.31 -6.56
N GLY A 37 -1.88 -10.07 -5.32
CA GLY A 37 -2.78 -9.88 -4.20
C GLY A 37 -3.03 -8.40 -3.89
N VAL A 38 -4.24 -8.08 -3.46
CA VAL A 38 -4.59 -6.78 -2.87
C VAL A 38 -5.11 -7.02 -1.47
N VAL A 39 -4.48 -6.42 -0.46
CA VAL A 39 -4.95 -6.42 0.92
C VAL A 39 -5.62 -5.09 1.23
N THR A 40 -6.80 -5.15 1.82
CA THR A 40 -7.51 -3.96 2.30
C THR A 40 -8.27 -4.26 3.59
N PHE A 41 -8.53 -3.21 4.38
CA PHE A 41 -9.12 -3.30 5.71
C PHE A 41 -10.37 -2.44 5.80
N ALA A 42 -11.51 -3.04 6.14
CA ALA A 42 -12.79 -2.38 6.35
C ALA A 42 -13.34 -2.74 7.73
N VAL A 43 -12.88 -2.02 8.76
CA VAL A 43 -13.23 -2.27 10.17
C VAL A 43 -14.07 -1.13 10.71
N GLU A 44 -14.95 -1.40 11.68
CA GLU A 44 -15.89 -0.43 12.23
C GLU A 44 -16.70 0.25 11.11
N LYS A 45 -16.78 1.58 11.09
CA LYS A 45 -17.54 2.32 10.08
C LYS A 45 -17.06 2.05 8.65
N TYR A 46 -15.81 1.66 8.42
CA TYR A 46 -15.25 1.56 7.07
C TYR A 46 -15.92 0.48 6.19
N TRP A 47 -16.82 -0.35 6.74
CA TRP A 47 -17.63 -1.27 5.93
C TRP A 47 -18.41 -0.56 4.80
N PHE A 48 -18.76 0.73 4.95
CA PHE A 48 -19.53 1.45 3.93
C PHE A 48 -18.73 1.69 2.63
N PHE A 49 -17.39 1.65 2.69
CA PHE A 49 -16.55 1.84 1.51
C PHE A 49 -16.35 0.56 0.67
N ILE A 50 -16.65 -0.61 1.25
CA ILE A 50 -16.36 -1.92 0.62
C ILE A 50 -16.94 -1.99 -0.80
N GLU A 51 -18.20 -1.57 -0.99
CA GLU A 51 -18.85 -1.71 -2.29
C GLU A 51 -18.21 -0.81 -3.36
N GLY A 52 -17.92 0.46 -3.03
CA GLY A 52 -17.30 1.41 -3.94
C GLY A 52 -15.87 0.98 -4.33
N PHE A 53 -15.07 0.62 -3.32
CA PHE A 53 -13.72 0.12 -3.55
C PHE A 53 -13.71 -1.15 -4.38
N MET A 54 -14.45 -2.20 -3.97
CA MET A 54 -14.44 -3.48 -4.66
C MET A 54 -14.95 -3.37 -6.10
N ARG A 55 -15.98 -2.54 -6.35
CA ARG A 55 -16.51 -2.33 -7.70
C ARG A 55 -15.47 -1.68 -8.61
N SER A 56 -14.85 -0.59 -8.15
CA SER A 56 -13.85 0.14 -8.95
C SER A 56 -12.56 -0.67 -9.10
N ALA A 57 -12.08 -1.33 -8.04
CA ALA A 57 -10.91 -2.20 -8.09
C ALA A 57 -11.12 -3.40 -9.03
N ASN A 58 -12.29 -4.04 -8.99
CA ASN A 58 -12.63 -5.14 -9.88
C ASN A 58 -12.65 -4.73 -11.38
N GLN A 59 -12.91 -3.45 -11.65
CA GLN A 59 -12.92 -2.90 -13.01
C GLN A 59 -11.53 -2.44 -13.48
N TYR A 60 -10.75 -1.82 -12.59
CA TYR A 60 -9.57 -1.06 -13.00
C TYR A 60 -8.23 -1.63 -12.56
N PHE A 61 -8.18 -2.36 -11.44
CA PHE A 61 -6.93 -2.87 -10.89
C PHE A 61 -6.51 -4.14 -11.62
N LEU A 62 -5.38 -4.08 -12.34
CA LEU A 62 -4.81 -5.16 -13.14
C LEU A 62 -5.83 -5.88 -14.03
N ALA A 63 -6.78 -5.14 -14.59
CA ALA A 63 -7.84 -5.69 -15.44
C ALA A 63 -7.28 -6.60 -16.55
N GLY A 64 -7.77 -7.83 -16.61
CA GLY A 64 -7.29 -8.88 -17.53
C GLY A 64 -6.19 -9.80 -16.97
N HIS A 65 -5.74 -9.58 -15.73
CA HIS A 65 -4.80 -10.44 -15.01
C HIS A 65 -5.44 -11.00 -13.75
N GLN A 66 -4.90 -12.10 -13.22
CA GLN A 66 -5.43 -12.72 -12.02
C GLN A 66 -5.13 -11.89 -10.77
N VAL A 67 -6.17 -11.52 -10.02
CA VAL A 67 -6.06 -10.77 -8.78
C VAL A 67 -6.80 -11.46 -7.63
N ASN A 68 -6.11 -11.65 -6.51
CA ASN A 68 -6.73 -12.10 -5.27
C ASN A 68 -6.91 -10.90 -4.32
N PHE A 69 -8.15 -10.52 -4.05
CA PHE A 69 -8.50 -9.50 -3.06
C PHE A 69 -8.68 -10.14 -1.69
N TYR A 70 -7.94 -9.66 -0.69
CA TYR A 70 -7.99 -10.06 0.70
C TYR A 70 -8.60 -8.93 1.52
N LEU A 71 -9.89 -9.05 1.80
CA LEU A 71 -10.67 -8.05 2.52
C LEU A 71 -10.80 -8.43 3.99
N PHE A 72 -10.06 -7.74 4.84
CA PHE A 72 -10.20 -7.86 6.29
C PHE A 72 -11.37 -7.02 6.78
N THR A 73 -12.38 -7.63 7.40
CA THR A 73 -13.53 -6.87 7.92
C THR A 73 -14.12 -7.49 9.16
N ASP A 74 -14.65 -6.64 10.03
CA ASP A 74 -15.38 -7.03 11.21
C ASP A 74 -16.89 -7.17 10.97
N SER A 75 -17.33 -6.88 9.74
CA SER A 75 -18.73 -6.89 9.32
C SER A 75 -18.94 -7.72 8.04
N PRO A 76 -18.49 -8.99 7.97
CA PRO A 76 -18.56 -9.80 6.75
C PRO A 76 -19.99 -9.99 6.22
N GLU A 77 -20.99 -9.96 7.10
CA GLU A 77 -22.41 -10.05 6.76
C GLU A 77 -22.95 -8.85 5.96
N LYS A 78 -22.26 -7.70 6.01
CA LYS A 78 -22.64 -6.49 5.25
C LYS A 78 -22.19 -6.55 3.80
N ILE A 79 -21.33 -7.50 3.45
CA ILE A 79 -20.90 -7.72 2.08
C ILE A 79 -22.02 -8.47 1.37
N SER A 80 -22.78 -7.77 0.53
CA SER A 80 -23.82 -8.37 -0.29
C SER A 80 -23.65 -7.98 -1.76
N HIS A 81 -23.87 -8.94 -2.66
CA HIS A 81 -24.00 -8.71 -4.10
C HIS A 81 -22.76 -8.15 -4.87
N LEU A 82 -21.54 -8.47 -4.43
CA LEU A 82 -20.34 -8.17 -5.24
C LEU A 82 -20.19 -9.19 -6.39
N GLN A 83 -20.29 -8.71 -7.62
CA GLN A 83 -19.96 -9.49 -8.82
C GLN A 83 -18.50 -9.23 -9.19
N MET A 84 -17.66 -10.25 -9.02
CA MET A 84 -16.26 -10.19 -9.43
C MET A 84 -16.10 -10.60 -10.89
N SER A 85 -15.12 -10.00 -11.56
CA SER A 85 -14.66 -10.42 -12.89
C SER A 85 -14.10 -11.84 -12.81
N PRO A 86 -14.13 -12.63 -13.91
CA PRO A 86 -13.67 -14.03 -13.90
C PRO A 86 -12.23 -14.23 -13.41
N GLU A 87 -11.36 -13.23 -13.60
CA GLU A 87 -9.96 -13.24 -13.20
C GLU A 87 -9.75 -12.89 -11.72
N ASN A 88 -10.78 -12.36 -11.06
CA ASN A 88 -10.67 -11.78 -9.73
C ASN A 88 -11.35 -12.65 -8.67
N HIS A 89 -10.63 -12.90 -7.59
CA HIS A 89 -11.14 -13.65 -6.44
C HIS A 89 -11.22 -12.74 -5.22
N LEU A 90 -12.34 -12.77 -4.51
CA LEU A 90 -12.50 -12.08 -3.23
C LEU A 90 -12.45 -13.09 -2.08
N CYS A 91 -11.45 -12.96 -1.22
CA CYS A 91 -11.32 -13.64 0.06
C CYS A 91 -11.71 -12.67 1.18
N VAL A 92 -12.84 -12.92 1.83
CA VAL A 92 -13.27 -12.16 3.01
C VAL A 92 -12.67 -12.82 4.25
N ILE A 93 -11.90 -12.05 5.02
CA ILE A 93 -11.19 -12.50 6.22
C ILE A 93 -11.82 -11.79 7.43
N PRO A 94 -12.67 -12.48 8.21
CA PRO A 94 -13.28 -11.88 9.39
C PRO A 94 -12.22 -11.48 10.43
N VAL A 95 -12.29 -10.25 10.93
CA VAL A 95 -11.53 -9.80 12.10
C VAL A 95 -12.48 -9.55 13.26
N GLN A 96 -12.01 -9.77 14.49
CA GLN A 96 -12.86 -9.58 15.67
C GLN A 96 -13.02 -8.09 15.96
N ASN A 97 -14.28 -7.60 15.99
CA ASN A 97 -14.63 -6.28 16.54
C ASN A 97 -14.59 -6.32 18.07
N ASP A 98 -13.43 -6.62 18.64
CA ASP A 98 -13.24 -6.40 20.07
C ASP A 98 -12.82 -4.93 20.24
N SER A 99 -13.25 -4.26 21.31
CA SER A 99 -12.68 -2.94 21.72
C SER A 99 -11.15 -3.01 21.82
N ARG A 100 -10.68 -4.22 22.07
CA ARG A 100 -9.32 -4.69 21.96
C ARG A 100 -8.75 -4.79 20.54
N TRP A 101 -9.39 -4.46 19.44
CA TRP A 101 -8.72 -4.40 18.12
C TRP A 101 -7.89 -3.12 18.00
N GLN A 102 -8.36 -2.04 18.64
CA GLN A 102 -7.57 -0.82 18.88
C GLN A 102 -6.49 -1.06 19.96
N ASP A 103 -6.77 -1.95 20.94
CA ASP A 103 -5.95 -2.23 22.13
C ASP A 103 -5.02 -3.48 22.00
N ILE A 104 -5.31 -4.43 21.11
CA ILE A 104 -4.50 -5.59 20.72
C ILE A 104 -3.55 -5.07 19.66
N SER A 105 -2.32 -4.81 20.08
CA SER A 105 -1.05 -5.38 19.57
C SER A 105 -0.82 -5.64 18.06
N ARG A 106 -1.82 -5.72 17.17
CA ARG A 106 -1.65 -6.08 15.76
C ARG A 106 -2.06 -4.93 14.86
N SER A 107 -1.09 -4.07 14.56
CA SER A 107 -1.20 -3.08 13.48
C SER A 107 -1.54 -3.75 12.13
N ARG A 108 -2.05 -3.00 11.15
CA ARG A 108 -2.21 -3.49 9.76
C ARG A 108 -0.93 -4.17 9.25
N MET A 109 0.22 -3.58 9.57
CA MET A 109 1.54 -4.11 9.27
C MET A 109 1.77 -5.50 9.89
N ASP A 110 1.39 -5.71 11.16
CA ASP A 110 1.49 -7.02 11.81
C ASP A 110 0.61 -8.07 11.12
N ILE A 111 -0.65 -7.71 10.84
CA ILE A 111 -1.63 -8.60 10.21
C ILE A 111 -1.15 -9.02 8.83
N ILE A 112 -0.75 -8.06 7.98
CA ILE A 112 -0.21 -8.35 6.65
C ILE A 112 1.01 -9.27 6.78
N SER A 113 1.97 -8.96 7.65
CA SER A 113 3.18 -9.78 7.80
C SER A 113 2.88 -11.21 8.26
N THR A 114 1.88 -11.38 9.12
CA THR A 114 1.42 -12.69 9.62
C THR A 114 0.76 -13.50 8.51
N TYR A 115 -0.15 -12.89 7.75
CA TYR A 115 -0.84 -13.56 6.66
C TYR A 115 0.07 -13.86 5.47
N ILE A 116 1.10 -13.04 5.23
CA ILE A 116 2.14 -13.40 4.26
C ILE A 116 2.81 -14.71 4.66
N LEU A 117 3.21 -14.87 5.92
CA LEU A 117 3.85 -16.10 6.39
C LEU A 117 2.91 -17.30 6.41
N SER A 118 1.65 -17.13 6.77
CA SER A 118 0.75 -18.28 6.89
C SER A 118 0.08 -18.67 5.58
N GLN A 119 -0.06 -17.73 4.64
CA GLN A 119 -0.96 -17.90 3.50
C GLN A 119 -0.47 -17.22 2.21
N PHE A 120 -0.35 -15.89 2.17
CA PHE A 120 -0.22 -15.16 0.89
C PHE A 120 1.06 -15.51 0.11
N GLN A 121 2.15 -15.90 0.78
CA GLN A 121 3.38 -16.37 0.11
C GLN A 121 3.20 -17.63 -0.76
N HIS A 122 2.09 -18.33 -0.61
CA HIS A 122 1.75 -19.52 -1.39
C HIS A 122 0.67 -19.26 -2.45
N GLU A 123 0.09 -18.06 -2.48
CA GLU A 123 -1.07 -17.72 -3.31
C GLU A 123 -0.77 -16.65 -4.36
N VAL A 124 0.16 -15.74 -4.06
CA VAL A 124 0.46 -14.59 -4.92
C VAL A 124 1.96 -14.32 -5.02
N ASP A 125 2.39 -13.72 -6.12
CA ASP A 125 3.77 -13.31 -6.38
C ASP A 125 4.04 -11.88 -5.90
N TYR A 126 3.04 -11.01 -6.06
CA TYR A 126 3.05 -9.62 -5.65
C TYR A 126 1.89 -9.34 -4.70
N LEU A 127 2.06 -8.38 -3.80
CA LEU A 127 1.06 -7.96 -2.83
C LEU A 127 1.03 -6.43 -2.75
N TYR A 128 -0.16 -5.85 -2.81
CA TYR A 128 -0.37 -4.42 -2.59
C TYR A 128 -1.32 -4.20 -1.43
N SER A 129 -0.98 -3.27 -0.56
CA SER A 129 -1.88 -2.75 0.47
C SER A 129 -2.51 -1.48 -0.07
N ILE A 130 -3.85 -1.44 -0.10
CA ILE A 130 -4.62 -0.27 -0.53
C ILE A 130 -5.67 0.04 0.53
N ASP A 131 -5.74 1.30 0.95
CA ASP A 131 -6.81 1.74 1.86
C ASP A 131 -8.18 1.55 1.23
N ILE A 132 -9.20 1.25 2.05
CA ILE A 132 -10.53 0.94 1.55
C ILE A 132 -11.32 2.19 1.15
N ASP A 133 -10.98 3.35 1.72
CA ASP A 133 -11.67 4.62 1.54
C ASP A 133 -11.25 5.38 0.28
N VAL A 134 -10.92 4.63 -0.78
CA VAL A 134 -10.57 5.15 -2.10
C VAL A 134 -11.47 4.55 -3.18
N GLU A 135 -11.59 5.27 -4.30
CA GLU A 135 -12.22 4.78 -5.52
C GLU A 135 -11.22 4.85 -6.67
N LEU A 136 -11.05 3.75 -7.41
CA LEU A 136 -10.20 3.75 -8.60
C LEU A 136 -10.97 4.39 -9.77
N LEU A 137 -10.42 5.48 -10.31
CA LEU A 137 -11.05 6.23 -11.40
C LEU A 137 -10.50 5.86 -12.78
N ALA A 138 -9.36 5.17 -12.83
CA ALA A 138 -8.67 4.80 -14.05
C ALA A 138 -7.87 3.51 -13.86
N HIS A 139 -7.42 2.94 -14.97
CA HIS A 139 -6.67 1.68 -14.98
C HIS A 139 -5.34 1.80 -14.22
N ILE A 140 -5.15 0.89 -13.26
CA ILE A 140 -3.88 0.66 -12.55
C ILE A 140 -3.38 -0.70 -13.03
N GLY A 141 -2.41 -0.68 -13.94
CA GLY A 141 -1.95 -1.87 -14.66
C GLY A 141 -0.64 -2.43 -14.13
N VAL A 142 -0.08 -3.38 -14.88
CA VAL A 142 1.16 -4.07 -14.52
C VAL A 142 2.38 -3.15 -14.48
N GLU A 143 2.24 -1.88 -14.88
CA GLU A 143 3.29 -0.87 -14.69
C GLU A 143 3.64 -0.60 -13.23
N ILE A 144 2.79 -1.00 -12.27
CA ILE A 144 3.10 -0.86 -10.85
C ILE A 144 4.00 -1.99 -10.32
N ILE A 145 4.14 -3.09 -11.07
CA ILE A 145 4.75 -4.34 -10.60
C ILE A 145 6.26 -4.19 -10.49
N ASP A 146 6.78 -4.31 -9.25
CA ASP A 146 8.21 -4.30 -8.96
C ASP A 146 8.52 -4.96 -7.61
N ALA A 147 9.80 -5.12 -7.27
CA ALA A 147 10.22 -5.75 -6.03
C ALA A 147 9.70 -4.99 -4.80
N LEU A 148 9.85 -3.66 -4.76
CA LEU A 148 9.38 -2.80 -3.68
C LEU A 148 8.84 -1.48 -4.24
N VAL A 149 7.59 -1.16 -3.90
CA VAL A 149 6.83 -0.06 -4.51
C VAL A 149 6.29 0.86 -3.43
N GLY A 150 6.59 2.16 -3.56
CA GLY A 150 6.03 3.21 -2.70
C GLY A 150 5.31 4.27 -3.54
N THR A 151 4.21 4.82 -3.02
CA THR A 151 3.44 5.87 -3.70
C THR A 151 3.75 7.23 -3.10
N ILE A 152 4.09 8.20 -3.95
CA ILE A 152 4.36 9.58 -3.52
C ILE A 152 3.04 10.23 -3.09
N SER A 153 3.01 10.77 -1.88
CA SER A 153 1.84 11.45 -1.34
C SER A 153 1.54 12.75 -2.12
N SER A 154 0.30 12.90 -2.55
CA SER A 154 -0.22 14.11 -3.23
C SER A 154 -0.17 15.36 -2.33
N TRP A 155 -0.55 15.22 -1.05
CA TRP A 155 -0.63 16.33 -0.09
C TRP A 155 0.72 16.85 0.40
N GLN A 156 1.80 16.10 0.14
CA GLN A 156 3.17 16.47 0.50
C GLN A 156 4.02 16.88 -0.71
N LEU A 157 3.43 16.98 -1.91
CA LEU A 157 4.14 17.41 -3.12
C LEU A 157 4.67 18.85 -3.04
N MET A 158 3.86 19.74 -2.46
CA MET A 158 4.17 21.17 -2.37
C MET A 158 4.90 21.54 -1.08
N ALA A 159 5.08 20.59 -0.16
CA ALA A 159 5.81 20.84 1.08
C ALA A 159 7.30 20.99 0.81
N ASN A 160 7.95 21.98 1.43
CA ASN A 160 9.40 22.03 1.43
C ASN A 160 9.95 20.77 2.12
N PRO A 161 11.15 20.28 1.76
CA PRO A 161 11.75 19.12 2.44
C PRO A 161 11.83 19.26 3.97
N GLU A 162 12.04 20.47 4.47
CA GLU A 162 12.09 20.81 5.91
C GLU A 162 10.71 20.78 6.58
N ASP A 163 9.64 21.00 5.80
CA ASP A 163 8.24 21.02 6.27
C ASP A 163 7.54 19.67 6.10
N LYS A 164 8.23 18.67 5.55
CA LYS A 164 7.65 17.34 5.34
C LYS A 164 7.20 16.75 6.66
N ALA A 165 6.03 16.11 6.64
CA ALA A 165 5.35 15.68 7.85
C ALA A 165 5.94 14.39 8.47
N TYR A 166 7.27 14.23 8.46
CA TYR A 166 7.94 13.10 9.09
C TYR A 166 7.82 13.16 10.62
N GLU A 167 8.04 12.01 11.26
CA GLU A 167 8.36 11.96 12.68
C GLU A 167 9.79 12.47 12.89
N THR A 168 9.99 13.42 13.81
CA THR A 168 11.29 14.04 14.07
C THR A 168 11.79 13.84 15.50
N ARG A 169 10.93 13.34 16.40
CA ARG A 169 11.30 13.03 17.79
C ARG A 169 12.28 11.86 17.80
N PRO A 170 13.55 12.06 18.20
CA PRO A 170 14.60 11.04 18.09
C PRO A 170 14.33 9.78 18.93
N GLU A 171 13.40 9.86 19.89
CA GLU A 171 12.97 8.74 20.72
C GLU A 171 12.10 7.73 19.94
N SER A 172 11.45 8.16 18.84
CA SER A 172 10.66 7.28 17.98
C SER A 172 11.55 6.49 17.00
N ARG A 173 11.21 5.23 16.76
CA ARG A 173 11.79 4.39 15.71
C ARG A 173 11.47 4.89 14.30
N ALA A 174 10.44 5.69 14.13
CA ALA A 174 10.10 6.33 12.87
C ALA A 174 10.89 7.61 12.58
N ALA A 175 11.71 8.09 13.53
CA ALA A 175 12.37 9.39 13.43
C ALA A 175 13.24 9.54 12.16
N ILE A 176 12.99 10.57 11.36
CA ILE A 176 13.83 10.99 10.24
C ILE A 176 14.44 12.34 10.61
N PRO A 177 15.77 12.42 10.76
CA PRO A 177 16.43 13.69 11.05
C PRO A 177 16.20 14.73 9.95
N GLU A 178 16.21 15.99 10.35
CA GLU A 178 16.13 17.12 9.43
C GLU A 178 17.22 17.04 8.34
N GLY A 179 16.88 17.42 7.12
CA GLY A 179 17.76 17.31 5.95
C GLY A 179 17.88 15.89 5.37
N GLN A 180 17.16 14.90 5.93
CA GLN A 180 17.00 13.58 5.31
C GLN A 180 15.60 13.41 4.71
N GLY A 181 15.43 12.38 3.87
CA GLY A 181 14.17 12.09 3.18
C GLY A 181 14.24 12.40 1.69
N ASP A 182 13.88 11.42 0.86
CA ASP A 182 13.83 11.62 -0.59
C ASP A 182 12.43 12.10 -1.02
N PHE A 183 11.41 11.30 -0.73
CA PHE A 183 10.00 11.55 -0.99
C PHE A 183 9.20 11.29 0.28
N TYR A 184 8.04 11.93 0.39
CA TYR A 184 7.05 11.53 1.38
C TYR A 184 6.10 10.53 0.73
N TYR A 185 6.08 9.32 1.28
CA TYR A 185 5.28 8.21 0.78
C TYR A 185 4.01 8.06 1.59
N THR A 186 2.91 7.70 0.92
CA THR A 186 1.65 7.40 1.61
C THR A 186 1.60 5.92 2.05
N ALA A 187 1.04 5.66 3.23
CA ALA A 187 0.69 4.31 3.67
C ALA A 187 -0.59 3.75 3.04
N SER A 188 -1.34 4.59 2.32
CA SER A 188 -2.61 4.22 1.70
C SER A 188 -2.44 3.42 0.41
N PHE A 189 -1.26 3.45 -0.21
CA PHE A 189 -0.95 2.59 -1.34
C PHE A 189 0.54 2.26 -1.42
N TYR A 190 0.90 1.02 -1.13
CA TYR A 190 2.26 0.48 -1.30
C TYR A 190 2.21 -1.00 -1.64
N GLY A 191 3.34 -1.57 -2.06
CA GLY A 191 3.38 -3.00 -2.35
C GLY A 191 4.71 -3.46 -2.91
N GLY A 192 4.64 -4.58 -3.64
CA GLY A 192 5.78 -5.17 -4.32
C GLY A 192 5.74 -6.69 -4.25
N SER A 193 6.89 -7.33 -4.42
CA SER A 193 6.99 -8.78 -4.26
C SER A 193 6.63 -9.18 -2.83
N VAL A 194 6.00 -10.35 -2.65
CA VAL A 194 5.58 -10.81 -1.31
C VAL A 194 6.74 -10.82 -0.30
N SER A 195 7.95 -11.16 -0.73
CA SER A 195 9.14 -11.15 0.13
C SER A 195 9.51 -9.76 0.64
N GLU A 196 9.45 -8.73 -0.22
CA GLU A 196 9.78 -7.36 0.18
C GLU A 196 8.67 -6.73 1.02
N VAL A 197 7.40 -7.01 0.69
CA VAL A 197 6.26 -6.55 1.50
C VAL A 197 6.29 -7.19 2.88
N TYR A 198 6.70 -8.45 3.00
CA TYR A 198 6.93 -9.08 4.31
C TYR A 198 8.02 -8.36 5.12
N LYS A 199 9.16 -8.05 4.52
CA LYS A 199 10.26 -7.34 5.20
C LYS A 199 9.82 -5.96 5.67
N LEU A 200 9.13 -5.21 4.81
CA LEU A 200 8.58 -3.88 5.10
C LEU A 200 7.61 -3.95 6.27
N THR A 201 6.55 -4.74 6.13
CA THR A 201 5.47 -4.81 7.12
C THR A 201 5.97 -5.33 8.46
N ARG A 202 6.86 -6.32 8.47
CA ARG A 202 7.49 -6.80 9.70
C ARG A 202 8.37 -5.74 10.38
N ALA A 203 9.15 -4.98 9.61
CA ALA A 203 9.99 -3.91 10.16
C ALA A 203 9.14 -2.75 10.73
N CYS A 204 8.11 -2.33 10.01
CA CYS A 204 7.17 -1.30 10.48
C CYS A 204 6.41 -1.76 11.72
N SER A 205 5.89 -3.00 11.74
CA SER A 205 5.22 -3.58 12.90
C SER A 205 6.14 -3.59 14.13
N LYS A 206 7.40 -4.02 13.96
CA LYS A 206 8.39 -3.99 15.03
C LYS A 206 8.63 -2.56 15.56
N GLY A 207 8.77 -1.59 14.66
CA GLY A 207 8.94 -0.18 15.05
C GLY A 207 7.75 0.37 15.85
N LEU A 208 6.52 0.06 15.43
CA LEU A 208 5.29 0.45 16.13
C LEU A 208 5.22 -0.14 17.54
N VAL A 209 5.60 -1.42 17.69
CA VAL A 209 5.64 -2.10 19.01
C VAL A 209 6.68 -1.45 19.92
N GLU A 210 7.89 -1.21 19.41
CA GLU A 210 8.95 -0.57 20.20
C GLU A 210 8.59 0.87 20.61
N ASP A 211 7.95 1.66 19.74
CA ASP A 211 7.48 3.00 20.09
C ASP A 211 6.42 2.94 21.19
N ARG A 212 5.45 2.03 21.05
CA ARG A 212 4.40 1.82 22.07
C ARG A 212 4.97 1.41 23.41
N GLU A 213 5.95 0.48 23.44
CA GLU A 213 6.63 0.05 24.66
C GLU A 213 7.39 1.21 25.34
N ASN A 214 7.86 2.18 24.57
CA ASN A 214 8.49 3.40 25.06
C ASN A 214 7.50 4.54 25.36
N GLY A 215 6.18 4.30 25.26
CA GLY A 215 5.15 5.30 25.51
C GLY A 215 5.09 6.41 24.44
N ILE A 216 5.53 6.10 23.23
CA ILE A 216 5.56 7.01 22.09
C ILE A 216 4.63 6.48 21.00
N GLU A 217 3.97 7.40 20.30
CA GLU A 217 3.23 7.10 19.09
C GLU A 217 3.70 8.06 18.00
N ALA A 218 4.17 7.52 16.87
CA ALA A 218 4.69 8.31 15.77
C ALA A 218 3.61 9.22 15.17
N ARG A 219 4.01 10.40 14.68
CA ARG A 219 3.13 11.50 14.24
C ARG A 219 2.02 11.07 13.28
N TRP A 220 2.32 10.17 12.35
CA TRP A 220 1.37 9.60 11.40
C TRP A 220 1.39 8.07 11.47
N HIS A 221 1.43 7.52 12.68
CA HIS A 221 1.33 6.09 12.96
C HIS A 221 2.22 5.23 12.02
N ASP A 222 1.64 4.29 11.28
CA ASP A 222 2.32 3.38 10.36
C ASP A 222 2.94 4.09 9.14
N GLU A 223 2.38 5.21 8.67
CA GLU A 223 2.96 6.01 7.58
C GLU A 223 4.32 6.61 7.96
N SER A 224 4.51 6.98 9.22
CA SER A 224 5.82 7.45 9.70
C SER A 224 6.87 6.33 9.65
N HIS A 225 6.53 5.11 10.07
CA HIS A 225 7.43 3.97 9.99
C HIS A 225 7.68 3.51 8.54
N LEU A 226 6.67 3.59 7.67
CA LEU A 226 6.82 3.32 6.23
C LEU A 226 7.84 4.26 5.59
N ASN A 227 7.72 5.57 5.85
CA ASN A 227 8.65 6.56 5.34
C ASN A 227 10.07 6.31 5.85
N LYS A 228 10.22 5.96 7.13
CA LYS A 228 11.51 5.56 7.69
C LYS A 228 12.08 4.32 7.01
N TYR A 229 11.24 3.31 6.75
CA TYR A 229 11.67 2.09 6.08
C TYR A 229 12.16 2.38 4.66
N LEU A 230 11.38 3.11 3.86
CA LEU A 230 11.69 3.44 2.47
C LEU A 230 12.87 4.41 2.31
N LEU A 231 13.18 5.20 3.33
CA LEU A 231 14.41 5.99 3.38
C LEU A 231 15.66 5.10 3.36
N HIS A 232 15.64 3.96 4.08
CA HIS A 232 16.78 3.03 4.20
C HIS A 232 16.73 1.88 3.19
N HIS A 233 15.54 1.54 2.71
CA HIS A 233 15.29 0.49 1.72
C HIS A 233 14.63 1.13 0.51
N LYS A 234 15.45 1.62 -0.41
CA LYS A 234 14.98 2.42 -1.55
C LYS A 234 13.98 1.60 -2.38
N PRO A 235 12.77 2.13 -2.66
CA PRO A 235 11.82 1.43 -3.50
C PRO A 235 12.38 1.29 -4.91
N THR A 236 12.18 0.12 -5.53
CA THR A 236 12.62 -0.16 -6.90
C THR A 236 11.69 0.48 -7.93
N ARG A 237 10.51 0.93 -7.50
CA ARG A 237 9.56 1.71 -8.30
C ARG A 237 8.78 2.67 -7.42
N LEU A 238 8.53 3.87 -7.93
CA LEU A 238 7.68 4.85 -7.25
C LEU A 238 6.44 5.08 -8.08
N LEU A 239 5.29 5.14 -7.43
CA LEU A 239 4.06 5.60 -8.08
C LEU A 239 3.94 7.09 -7.89
N SER A 240 3.63 7.80 -8.97
CA SER A 240 3.33 9.22 -8.89
C SER A 240 2.01 9.45 -8.14
N PRO A 241 1.71 10.70 -7.76
CA PRO A 241 0.43 11.08 -7.17
C PRO A 241 -0.80 10.77 -8.04
N GLU A 242 -0.63 10.47 -9.32
CA GLU A 242 -1.73 10.00 -10.19
C GLU A 242 -2.37 8.70 -9.65
N TYR A 243 -1.63 7.92 -8.85
CA TYR A 243 -2.09 6.66 -8.25
C TYR A 243 -2.74 6.82 -6.87
N TYR A 244 -2.59 7.98 -6.22
CA TYR A 244 -3.27 8.31 -4.97
C TYR A 244 -3.42 9.82 -4.85
N TRP A 245 -4.63 10.30 -5.15
CA TRP A 245 -4.94 11.73 -5.24
C TRP A 245 -6.11 12.08 -4.33
N ASP A 246 -5.97 13.15 -3.56
CA ASP A 246 -7.07 13.75 -2.81
C ASP A 246 -7.51 15.02 -3.55
N SER A 247 -8.76 15.03 -4.02
CA SER A 247 -9.32 16.15 -4.78
C SER A 247 -9.84 17.29 -3.90
N GLU A 248 -9.95 17.07 -2.58
CA GLU A 248 -10.45 18.07 -1.63
C GLU A 248 -9.33 18.96 -1.06
N LEU A 249 -8.06 18.65 -1.36
CA LEU A 249 -6.87 19.43 -1.03
C LEU A 249 -6.48 20.41 -2.15
#